data_AF-A0A543FJB4-F1
#
_entry.id   AF-A0A543FJB4-F1
#
_cell.length_a   1.000
_cell.length_b   1.000
_cell.length_c   1.000
_cell.angle_alpha   90.00
_cell.angle_beta   90.00
_cell.angle_gamma   90.00
#
_symmetry.space_group_name_H-M   'P 1'
#
loop_
_entity.id
_entity.type
_entity.pdbx_description
1 polymer ?
#
loop_
_entity_poly.entity_id
_entity_poly.type
_entity_poly.pdbx_seq_one_letter_code
_entity_poly.pdbx_strand_id
1 'polypeptide(L)'
;MRRRLALALSALVLGGVLSSCASPAPPEADPTPVASVEPTPTATPDAQEVAPGEKPPTVFDGECERALSAADLQSVVGTPLTLASSSSDGDAGNVGGLACSWEAGGAAVRLEILDRNGLGDAEFPEDQAPFYFADCDAQWVCSGEAEDERLWLGASFQSFAEADRDRIDEWTAAIGAIVFRNFAESSPALWVRDQAGWWGELDCSALADTLSRALGAEFSGDRGGFIDPPLPGVVLATTASNWSNCYLNDGAHIVEVYSSAGQAWTLPADGDQPVDTGVPGISAWLSSNYQAITSAGYTLTDGVNALTAYIATDAGWTAEQAVTALATAASSGWK
;
A
#
# COMPACT_ATOMS: atom_id res chain seq x y z
N MET A 1 16.22 8.51 -43.28
CA MET A 1 16.58 9.54 -44.27
C MET A 1 15.79 10.81 -43.95
N ARG A 2 16.45 11.86 -43.42
CA ARG A 2 16.52 13.25 -43.96
C ARG A 2 15.20 13.74 -44.59
N ARG A 3 14.59 14.85 -44.13
CA ARG A 3 15.18 16.20 -44.10
C ARG A 3 14.60 17.11 -43.02
N ARG A 4 15.50 17.94 -42.49
CA ARG A 4 15.28 19.13 -41.67
C ARG A 4 14.77 20.30 -42.52
N LEU A 5 14.03 21.22 -41.91
CA LEU A 5 14.16 22.65 -42.21
C LEU A 5 14.15 23.45 -40.90
N ALA A 6 15.03 24.43 -40.85
CA ALA A 6 15.34 25.33 -39.75
C ALA A 6 15.37 26.78 -40.29
N LEU A 7 15.55 27.73 -39.37
CA LEU A 7 15.82 29.19 -39.51
C LEU A 7 14.58 30.09 -39.51
N ALA A 8 14.58 31.30 -38.96
CA ALA A 8 15.39 32.03 -37.95
C ALA A 8 14.67 33.41 -37.77
N LEU A 9 14.38 33.85 -36.54
CA LEU A 9 14.99 34.97 -35.81
C LEU A 9 15.20 36.33 -36.56
N SER A 10 14.51 37.39 -36.08
CA SER A 10 15.06 38.69 -35.62
C SER A 10 14.50 40.01 -36.19
N ALA A 11 14.42 40.99 -35.28
CA ALA A 11 14.42 42.48 -35.38
C ALA A 11 13.05 43.20 -35.44
N LEU A 12 12.57 44.02 -34.48
CA LEU A 12 13.01 45.18 -33.65
C LEU A 12 12.70 46.60 -34.24
N VAL A 13 11.86 47.34 -33.49
CA VAL A 13 11.67 48.81 -33.27
C VAL A 13 11.14 49.76 -34.36
N LEU A 14 10.12 50.54 -33.96
CA LEU A 14 9.90 52.01 -34.09
C LEU A 14 8.36 52.22 -34.12
N GLY A 15 7.69 53.12 -33.41
CA GLY A 15 7.99 54.26 -32.55
C GLY A 15 6.65 55.04 -32.42
N GLY A 16 6.43 55.81 -31.34
CA GLY A 16 5.23 56.63 -31.25
C GLY A 16 4.93 57.15 -29.84
N VAL A 17 5.65 58.20 -29.45
CA VAL A 17 5.44 58.97 -28.22
C VAL A 17 4.41 60.08 -28.52
N LEU A 18 3.40 60.25 -27.67
CA LEU A 18 2.66 61.51 -27.56
C LEU A 18 2.83 62.03 -26.13
N SER A 19 3.67 63.05 -26.01
CA SER A 19 3.81 63.88 -24.81
C SER A 19 2.64 64.86 -24.71
N SER A 20 1.98 64.89 -23.56
CA SER A 20 1.20 66.06 -23.13
C SER A 20 1.80 66.56 -21.80
N CYS A 21 2.08 67.86 -21.77
CA CYS A 21 2.70 68.55 -20.64
C CYS A 21 1.67 68.81 -19.55
N ALA A 22 1.94 68.34 -18.33
CA ALA A 22 1.33 68.85 -17.12
C ALA A 22 2.44 69.41 -16.20
N SER A 23 2.19 70.58 -15.63
CA SER A 23 3.11 71.32 -14.76
C SER A 23 3.41 70.56 -13.45
N PRO A 24 4.57 70.81 -12.81
CA PRO A 24 5.00 70.04 -11.65
C PRO A 24 4.16 70.38 -10.41
N ALA A 25 3.58 69.35 -9.81
CA ALA A 25 3.09 69.37 -8.43
C ALA A 25 4.28 69.35 -7.45
N PRO A 26 4.13 69.90 -6.23
CA PRO A 26 5.18 69.85 -5.20
C PRO A 26 5.58 68.40 -4.89
N PRO A 27 6.81 68.12 -4.42
CA PRO A 27 7.26 66.77 -4.17
C PRO A 27 6.35 66.11 -3.11
N GLU A 28 5.64 65.07 -3.54
CA GLU A 28 4.99 64.11 -2.66
C GLU A 28 6.09 63.44 -1.83
N ALA A 29 5.88 63.37 -0.52
CA ALA A 29 6.75 62.60 0.36
C ALA A 29 6.77 61.14 -0.12
N ASP A 30 7.96 60.55 -0.24
CA ASP A 30 8.12 59.14 -0.57
C ASP A 30 7.19 58.29 0.30
N PRO A 31 6.32 57.45 -0.28
CA PRO A 31 5.57 56.49 0.51
C PRO A 31 6.59 55.57 1.16
N THR A 32 6.58 55.55 2.50
CA THR A 32 7.31 54.56 3.28
C THR A 32 6.98 53.18 2.70
N PRO A 33 7.97 52.29 2.43
CA PRO A 33 7.69 50.95 1.95
C PRO A 33 6.69 50.31 2.89
N VAL A 34 5.48 50.02 2.40
CA VAL A 34 4.53 49.22 3.15
C VAL A 34 5.20 47.87 3.29
N ALA A 35 5.59 47.52 4.51
CA ALA A 35 6.14 46.22 4.81
C ALA A 35 5.20 45.17 4.22
N SER A 36 5.69 44.40 3.26
CA SER A 36 5.00 43.22 2.76
C SER A 36 4.76 42.34 3.97
N VAL A 37 3.52 42.27 4.45
CA VAL A 37 3.13 41.33 5.47
C VAL A 37 3.24 39.97 4.80
N GLU A 38 4.32 39.25 5.11
CA GLU A 38 4.47 37.85 4.77
C GLU A 38 3.18 37.15 5.19
N PRO A 39 2.49 36.40 4.31
CA PRO A 39 1.28 35.69 4.70
C PRO A 39 1.66 34.82 5.89
N THR A 40 0.98 35.04 7.03
CA THR A 40 1.11 34.16 8.19
C THR A 40 0.95 32.73 7.67
N PRO A 41 1.94 31.83 7.87
CA PRO A 41 1.78 30.45 7.47
C PRO A 41 0.51 29.95 8.13
N THR A 42 -0.49 29.61 7.32
CA THR A 42 -1.69 28.92 7.78
C THR A 42 -1.19 27.71 8.54
N ALA A 43 -1.52 27.61 9.83
CA ALA A 43 -1.18 26.45 10.62
C ALA A 43 -1.67 25.22 9.85
N THR A 44 -0.73 24.41 9.35
CA THR A 44 -1.06 23.09 8.82
C THR A 44 -1.82 22.38 9.94
N PRO A 45 -3.00 21.82 9.70
CA PRO A 45 -3.69 21.03 10.71
C PRO A 45 -2.69 20.03 11.29
N ASP A 46 -2.57 19.98 12.61
CA ASP A 46 -1.66 19.06 13.28
C ASP A 46 -2.08 17.64 12.87
N ALA A 47 -1.32 17.03 11.97
CA ALA A 47 -1.53 15.66 11.57
C ALA A 47 -1.15 14.77 12.74
N GLN A 48 -1.96 13.76 13.02
CA GLN A 48 -1.62 12.74 14.01
C GLN A 48 -0.38 11.97 13.54
N GLU A 49 0.68 11.95 14.34
CA GLU A 49 1.81 11.06 14.12
C GLU A 49 1.46 9.64 14.58
N VAL A 50 1.67 8.66 13.71
CA VAL A 50 1.55 7.23 14.00
C VAL A 50 2.95 6.66 14.19
N ALA A 51 3.23 6.04 15.33
CA ALA A 51 4.54 5.47 15.60
C ALA A 51 4.84 4.26 14.68
N PRO A 52 6.13 3.91 14.45
CA PRO A 52 6.50 3.04 13.33
C PRO A 52 5.87 1.65 13.27
N GLY A 53 5.57 1.05 14.42
CA GLY A 53 4.94 -0.28 14.52
C GLY A 53 3.45 -0.23 14.88
N GLU A 54 2.86 0.95 15.06
CA GLU A 54 1.47 1.09 15.49
C GLU A 54 0.49 0.95 14.31
N LYS A 55 -0.73 0.51 14.63
CA LYS A 55 -1.83 0.46 13.65
C LYS A 55 -2.24 1.89 13.29
N PRO A 56 -2.20 2.28 12.00
CA PRO A 56 -2.67 3.58 11.59
C PRO A 56 -4.21 3.70 11.73
N PRO A 57 -4.75 4.94 11.82
CA PRO A 57 -6.17 5.16 11.64
C PRO A 57 -6.65 4.59 10.31
N THR A 58 -7.79 3.91 10.32
CA THR A 58 -8.35 3.29 9.11
C THR A 58 -9.46 4.15 8.53
N VAL A 59 -9.55 4.23 7.21
CA VAL A 59 -10.66 4.92 6.55
C VAL A 59 -12.00 4.35 7.02
N PHE A 60 -12.95 5.24 7.27
CA PHE A 60 -14.29 4.90 7.77
C PHE A 60 -14.31 4.07 9.07
N ASP A 61 -13.26 4.14 9.89
CA ASP A 61 -13.10 3.36 11.12
C ASP A 61 -13.20 1.83 10.88
N GLY A 62 -12.91 1.39 9.65
CA GLY A 62 -12.99 0.00 9.24
C GLY A 62 -14.39 -0.52 8.89
N GLU A 63 -15.39 0.37 8.76
CA GLU A 63 -16.78 0.00 8.50
C GLU A 63 -17.18 0.21 7.02
N CYS A 64 -17.28 -0.88 6.25
CA CYS A 64 -17.66 -0.83 4.83
C CYS A 64 -19.01 -0.16 4.56
N GLU A 65 -19.99 -0.28 5.45
CA GLU A 65 -21.31 0.34 5.26
C GLU A 65 -21.26 1.87 5.32
N ARG A 66 -20.25 2.45 5.98
CA ARG A 66 -19.99 3.90 5.98
C ARG A 66 -19.33 4.36 4.69
N ALA A 67 -18.51 3.52 4.08
CA ALA A 67 -17.92 3.79 2.78
C ALA A 67 -18.97 3.72 1.66
N LEU A 68 -19.71 2.60 1.61
CA LEU A 68 -20.70 2.32 0.58
C LEU A 68 -21.82 1.42 1.13
N SER A 69 -23.06 1.90 1.09
CA SER A 69 -24.20 1.07 1.50
C SER A 69 -24.55 0.04 0.43
N ALA A 70 -25.17 -1.07 0.83
CA ALA A 70 -25.65 -2.08 -0.13
C ALA A 70 -26.67 -1.51 -1.14
N ALA A 71 -27.47 -0.52 -0.72
CA ALA A 71 -28.43 0.14 -1.59
C ALA A 71 -27.74 1.03 -2.65
N ASP A 72 -26.69 1.75 -2.26
CA ASP A 72 -25.89 2.54 -3.18
C ASP A 72 -25.18 1.64 -4.19
N LEU A 73 -24.56 0.54 -3.72
CA LEU A 73 -23.93 -0.43 -4.60
C LEU A 73 -24.93 -1.03 -5.59
N GLN A 74 -26.10 -1.46 -5.12
CA GLN A 74 -27.18 -1.96 -5.98
C GLN A 74 -27.61 -0.91 -7.01
N SER A 75 -27.64 0.37 -6.66
CA SER A 75 -28.00 1.44 -7.60
C SER A 75 -26.99 1.59 -8.74
N VAL A 76 -25.73 1.20 -8.53
CA VAL A 76 -24.66 1.24 -9.52
C VAL A 76 -24.65 -0.04 -10.36
N VAL A 77 -24.56 -1.21 -9.73
CA VAL A 77 -24.35 -2.50 -10.43
C VAL A 77 -25.66 -3.21 -10.82
N GLY A 78 -26.81 -2.68 -10.40
CA GLY A 78 -28.15 -3.22 -10.71
C GLY A 78 -28.51 -4.51 -9.97
N THR A 79 -27.51 -5.23 -9.44
CA THR A 79 -27.67 -6.49 -8.70
C THR A 79 -27.66 -6.24 -7.20
N PRO A 80 -28.65 -6.73 -6.43
CA PRO A 80 -28.61 -6.64 -4.98
C PRO A 80 -27.52 -7.56 -4.43
N LEU A 81 -26.55 -6.98 -3.73
CA LEU A 81 -25.45 -7.68 -3.08
C LEU A 81 -25.50 -7.41 -1.58
N THR A 82 -25.10 -8.38 -0.77
CA THR A 82 -25.02 -8.23 0.69
C THR A 82 -23.58 -8.17 1.15
N LEU A 83 -23.28 -7.33 2.15
CA LEU A 83 -21.95 -7.24 2.73
C LEU A 83 -21.56 -8.62 3.30
N ALA A 84 -20.48 -9.18 2.76
CA ALA A 84 -19.91 -10.46 3.16
C ALA A 84 -18.75 -10.25 4.15
N SER A 85 -17.91 -9.25 3.94
CA SER A 85 -16.78 -8.94 4.81
C SER A 85 -16.42 -7.45 4.85
N SER A 86 -15.93 -7.01 6.00
CA SER A 86 -15.33 -5.69 6.26
C SER A 86 -14.03 -5.94 7.01
N SER A 87 -12.89 -5.52 6.46
CA SER A 87 -11.58 -5.75 7.07
C SER A 87 -10.65 -4.56 6.89
N SER A 88 -10.05 -4.10 7.99
CA SER A 88 -8.89 -3.22 7.98
C SER A 88 -7.70 -3.88 8.69
N ASP A 89 -7.60 -5.20 8.53
CA ASP A 89 -6.44 -5.97 8.94
C ASP A 89 -5.55 -6.28 7.73
N GLY A 90 -4.31 -6.71 7.98
CA GLY A 90 -3.34 -7.02 6.92
C GLY A 90 -2.84 -5.79 6.14
N ASP A 91 -2.51 -5.98 4.87
CA ASP A 91 -1.78 -5.00 4.05
C ASP A 91 -2.56 -3.70 3.83
N ALA A 92 -3.85 -3.80 3.48
CA ALA A 92 -4.70 -2.63 3.33
C ALA A 92 -4.78 -1.84 4.64
N GLY A 93 -4.97 -2.53 5.78
CA GLY A 93 -4.97 -1.91 7.11
C GLY A 93 -3.65 -1.24 7.46
N ASN A 94 -2.53 -1.77 6.98
CA ASN A 94 -1.21 -1.20 7.23
C ASN A 94 -1.02 0.19 6.59
N VAL A 95 -1.77 0.50 5.53
CA VAL A 95 -1.75 1.84 4.90
C VAL A 95 -2.98 2.68 5.31
N GLY A 96 -3.63 2.33 6.42
CA GLY A 96 -4.84 3.01 6.89
C GLY A 96 -6.07 2.74 6.03
N GLY A 97 -6.05 1.67 5.24
CA GLY A 97 -7.11 1.32 4.30
C GLY A 97 -8.21 0.42 4.89
N LEU A 98 -9.11 0.03 3.99
CA LEU A 98 -10.29 -0.79 4.23
C LEU A 98 -10.55 -1.67 3.01
N ALA A 99 -10.69 -2.97 3.24
CA ALA A 99 -11.11 -3.96 2.26
C ALA A 99 -12.56 -4.39 2.54
N CYS A 100 -13.39 -4.34 1.51
CA CYS A 100 -14.81 -4.64 1.58
C CYS A 100 -15.20 -5.67 0.53
N SER A 101 -16.12 -6.57 0.87
CA SER A 101 -16.69 -7.52 -0.08
C SER A 101 -18.20 -7.60 0.05
N TRP A 102 -18.90 -7.49 -1.08
CA TRP A 102 -20.33 -7.75 -1.20
C TRP A 102 -20.57 -8.89 -2.19
N GLU A 103 -21.43 -9.83 -1.84
CA GLU A 103 -21.66 -11.04 -2.63
C GLU A 103 -23.15 -11.37 -2.72
N ALA A 104 -23.57 -11.93 -3.86
CA ALA A 104 -24.85 -12.62 -4.03
C ALA A 104 -24.83 -13.55 -5.24
N GLY A 105 -25.35 -14.77 -5.09
CA GLY A 105 -25.64 -15.66 -6.22
C GLY A 105 -24.42 -16.01 -7.10
N GLY A 106 -23.20 -15.94 -6.55
CA GLY A 106 -21.94 -16.16 -7.28
C GLY A 106 -21.30 -14.90 -7.86
N ALA A 107 -22.00 -13.76 -7.86
CA ALA A 107 -21.43 -12.46 -8.19
C ALA A 107 -20.82 -11.81 -6.95
N ALA A 108 -19.70 -11.10 -7.13
CA ALA A 108 -19.03 -10.39 -6.05
C ALA A 108 -18.46 -9.04 -6.50
N VAL A 109 -18.56 -8.04 -5.64
CA VAL A 109 -17.85 -6.77 -5.74
C VAL A 109 -16.92 -6.67 -4.53
N ARG A 110 -15.63 -6.43 -4.79
CA ARG A 110 -14.61 -6.23 -3.77
C ARG A 110 -14.01 -4.83 -3.94
N LEU A 111 -13.91 -4.08 -2.86
CA LEU A 111 -13.35 -2.73 -2.87
C LEU A 111 -12.17 -2.67 -1.91
N GLU A 112 -11.06 -2.08 -2.36
CA GLU A 112 -9.96 -1.66 -1.50
C GLU A 112 -9.89 -0.14 -1.51
N ILE A 113 -10.11 0.48 -0.36
CA ILE A 113 -10.09 1.92 -0.19
C ILE A 113 -8.88 2.25 0.68
N LEU A 114 -7.88 2.94 0.12
CA LEU A 114 -6.61 3.20 0.76
C LEU A 114 -6.44 4.70 1.02
N ASP A 115 -5.95 5.07 2.21
CA ASP A 115 -5.60 6.46 2.52
C ASP A 115 -4.25 6.80 1.87
N ARG A 116 -4.22 7.87 1.07
CA ARG A 116 -3.00 8.37 0.42
C ARG A 116 -1.89 8.69 1.41
N ASN A 117 -2.23 9.10 2.63
CA ASN A 117 -1.23 9.35 3.68
C ASN A 117 -0.42 8.09 4.04
N GLY A 118 -1.07 6.92 3.98
CA GLY A 118 -0.40 5.64 4.23
C GLY A 118 0.38 5.10 3.05
N LEU A 119 -0.01 5.48 1.83
CA LEU A 119 0.68 5.09 0.58
C LEU A 119 1.96 5.88 0.35
N GLY A 120 2.03 7.14 0.80
CA GLY A 120 3.17 8.02 0.52
C GLY A 120 3.37 8.18 -1.00
N ASP A 121 4.61 7.94 -1.45
CA ASP A 121 4.99 8.02 -2.87
C ASP A 121 4.82 6.68 -3.62
N ALA A 122 4.16 5.68 -3.02
CA ALA A 122 3.95 4.41 -3.70
C ALA A 122 3.05 4.56 -4.92
N GLU A 123 3.50 4.04 -6.05
CA GLU A 123 2.75 3.98 -7.30
C GLU A 123 2.34 2.53 -7.60
N PHE A 124 1.23 2.36 -8.33
CA PHE A 124 0.82 1.04 -8.79
C PHE A 124 1.85 0.50 -9.79
N PRO A 125 2.35 -0.75 -9.64
CA PRO A 125 3.37 -1.27 -10.54
C PRO A 125 2.93 -1.29 -12.01
N GLU A 126 3.64 -0.58 -12.88
CA GLU A 126 3.29 -0.43 -14.30
C GLU A 126 3.20 -1.76 -15.05
N ASP A 127 3.99 -2.76 -14.64
CA ASP A 127 4.00 -4.10 -15.23
C ASP A 127 2.78 -4.95 -14.82
N GLN A 128 2.16 -4.63 -13.68
CA GLN A 128 0.93 -5.27 -13.20
C GLN A 128 -0.33 -4.55 -13.70
N ALA A 129 -0.27 -3.25 -14.00
CA ALA A 129 -1.44 -2.47 -14.40
C ALA A 129 -2.24 -3.10 -15.57
N PRO A 130 -1.62 -3.64 -16.64
CA PRO A 130 -2.38 -4.29 -17.71
C PRO A 130 -3.18 -5.51 -17.26
N PHE A 131 -2.70 -6.25 -16.26
CA PHE A 131 -3.38 -7.44 -15.74
C PHE A 131 -4.71 -7.08 -15.05
N TYR A 132 -4.78 -5.93 -14.37
CA TYR A 132 -5.97 -5.49 -13.64
C TYR A 132 -6.88 -4.58 -14.45
N PHE A 133 -6.29 -3.67 -15.23
CA PHE A 133 -6.99 -2.50 -15.75
C PHE A 133 -7.15 -2.49 -17.27
N ALA A 134 -6.43 -3.32 -18.04
CA ALA A 134 -6.55 -3.29 -19.51
C ALA A 134 -7.73 -4.13 -20.04
N ASP A 135 -7.68 -5.46 -19.86
CA ASP A 135 -8.67 -6.38 -20.42
C ASP A 135 -9.41 -7.15 -19.32
N CYS A 136 -10.74 -7.24 -19.42
CA CYS A 136 -11.54 -8.09 -18.54
C CYS A 136 -11.45 -9.56 -18.98
N ASP A 137 -10.82 -10.43 -18.19
CA ASP A 137 -10.98 -11.88 -18.32
C ASP A 137 -12.20 -12.34 -17.50
N ALA A 138 -13.15 -13.00 -18.16
CA ALA A 138 -14.38 -13.51 -17.55
C ALA A 138 -14.13 -14.62 -16.49
N GLN A 139 -12.94 -15.22 -16.45
CA GLN A 139 -12.56 -16.21 -15.43
C GLN A 139 -11.95 -15.58 -14.16
N TRP A 140 -11.55 -14.31 -14.23
CA TRP A 140 -10.83 -13.62 -13.17
C TRP A 140 -11.55 -12.31 -12.78
N VAL A 141 -10.90 -11.53 -11.92
CA VAL A 141 -11.44 -10.29 -11.39
C VAL A 141 -11.14 -9.16 -12.38
N CYS A 142 -12.17 -8.62 -13.04
CA CYS A 142 -11.99 -7.38 -13.80
C CYS A 142 -12.04 -6.21 -12.83
N SER A 143 -10.99 -5.38 -12.82
CA SER A 143 -10.84 -4.32 -11.84
C SER A 143 -10.83 -2.95 -12.48
N GLY A 144 -11.38 -1.94 -11.82
CA GLY A 144 -11.14 -0.53 -12.13
C GLY A 144 -10.42 0.15 -10.98
N GLU A 145 -9.93 1.35 -11.23
CA GLU A 145 -9.39 2.23 -10.20
C GLU A 145 -10.02 3.63 -10.27
N ALA A 146 -10.08 4.29 -9.12
CA ALA A 146 -10.44 5.69 -8.99
C ALA A 146 -9.59 6.33 -7.89
N GLU A 147 -9.29 7.62 -8.01
CA GLU A 147 -8.46 8.33 -7.06
C GLU A 147 -8.86 9.79 -6.88
N ASP A 148 -8.63 10.32 -5.68
CA ASP A 148 -8.63 11.75 -5.39
C ASP A 148 -7.39 12.14 -4.55
N GLU A 149 -7.36 13.36 -4.00
CA GLU A 149 -6.24 13.86 -3.19
C GLU A 149 -6.02 13.10 -1.87
N ARG A 150 -7.02 12.36 -1.38
CA ARG A 150 -6.99 11.68 -0.08
C ARG A 150 -7.06 10.16 -0.20
N LEU A 151 -7.68 9.63 -1.25
CA LEU A 151 -7.99 8.22 -1.38
C LEU A 151 -7.50 7.66 -2.72
N TRP A 152 -7.09 6.40 -2.67
CA TRP A 152 -7.01 5.52 -3.83
C TRP A 152 -8.04 4.41 -3.64
N LEU A 153 -8.76 4.04 -4.70
CA LEU A 153 -9.79 3.01 -4.67
C LEU A 153 -9.59 2.01 -5.81
N GLY A 154 -9.50 0.74 -5.44
CA GLY A 154 -9.58 -0.39 -6.36
C GLY A 154 -10.97 -1.03 -6.26
N ALA A 155 -11.61 -1.27 -7.40
CA ALA A 155 -12.91 -1.93 -7.45
C ALA A 155 -12.86 -3.16 -8.36
N SER A 156 -13.15 -4.32 -7.78
CA SER A 156 -12.95 -5.63 -8.34
C SER A 156 -14.29 -6.35 -8.53
N PHE A 157 -14.61 -6.78 -9.75
CA PHE A 157 -15.92 -7.33 -10.10
C PHE A 157 -15.77 -8.76 -10.60
N GLN A 158 -16.58 -9.67 -10.05
CA GLN A 158 -16.56 -11.09 -10.38
C GLN A 158 -17.94 -11.58 -10.80
N SER A 159 -17.98 -12.35 -11.90
CA SER A 159 -19.17 -13.07 -12.37
C SER A 159 -20.39 -12.20 -12.74
N PHE A 160 -20.14 -11.01 -13.26
CA PHE A 160 -21.16 -10.17 -13.92
C PHE A 160 -21.15 -10.45 -15.43
N ALA A 161 -22.26 -10.93 -15.99
CA ALA A 161 -22.33 -11.35 -17.39
C ALA A 161 -22.24 -10.17 -18.37
N GLU A 162 -22.67 -8.99 -17.92
CA GLU A 162 -22.69 -7.72 -18.65
C GLU A 162 -21.45 -6.85 -18.40
N ALA A 163 -20.51 -7.31 -17.57
CA ALA A 163 -19.30 -6.57 -17.28
C ALA A 163 -18.30 -6.68 -18.44
N ASP A 164 -18.18 -5.61 -19.21
CA ASP A 164 -17.02 -5.32 -20.05
C ASP A 164 -16.19 -4.18 -19.44
N ARG A 165 -15.04 -3.87 -20.08
CA ARG A 165 -14.10 -2.86 -19.59
C ARG A 165 -14.78 -1.50 -19.35
N ASP A 166 -15.52 -1.01 -20.35
CA ASP A 166 -16.22 0.28 -20.28
C ASP A 166 -17.24 0.29 -19.13
N ARG A 167 -17.97 -0.82 -18.92
CA ARG A 167 -18.93 -0.97 -17.82
C ARG A 167 -18.24 -0.97 -16.45
N ILE A 168 -17.12 -1.68 -16.31
CA ILE A 168 -16.35 -1.70 -15.05
C ILE A 168 -15.82 -0.30 -14.74
N ASP A 169 -15.35 0.44 -15.72
CA ASP A 169 -14.88 1.82 -15.52
C ASP A 169 -16.03 2.76 -15.10
N GLU A 170 -17.20 2.63 -15.74
CA GLU A 170 -18.41 3.37 -15.37
C GLU A 170 -18.82 3.07 -13.91
N TRP A 171 -18.89 1.79 -13.54
CA TRP A 171 -19.23 1.38 -12.17
C TRP A 171 -18.20 1.83 -11.15
N THR A 172 -16.91 1.71 -11.47
CA THR A 172 -15.82 2.12 -10.57
C THR A 172 -15.85 3.63 -10.34
N ALA A 173 -16.03 4.43 -11.39
CA ALA A 173 -16.16 5.89 -11.25
C ALA A 173 -17.38 6.28 -10.42
N ALA A 174 -18.52 5.60 -10.60
CA ALA A 174 -19.74 5.85 -9.82
C ALA A 174 -19.57 5.47 -8.35
N ILE A 175 -18.96 4.32 -8.06
CA ILE A 175 -18.62 3.89 -6.70
C ILE A 175 -17.64 4.87 -6.05
N GLY A 176 -16.56 5.23 -6.76
CA GLY A 176 -15.57 6.20 -6.30
C GLY A 176 -16.20 7.53 -5.91
N ALA A 177 -17.09 8.08 -6.74
CA ALA A 177 -17.78 9.33 -6.44
C ALA A 177 -18.64 9.27 -5.15
N ILE A 178 -19.22 8.11 -4.82
CA ILE A 178 -19.99 7.92 -3.58
C ILE A 178 -19.04 7.80 -2.39
N VAL A 179 -18.02 6.96 -2.48
CA VAL A 179 -17.04 6.73 -1.41
C VAL A 179 -16.30 8.02 -1.07
N PHE A 180 -15.81 8.76 -2.07
CA PHE A 180 -15.05 9.99 -1.85
C PHE A 180 -15.91 11.09 -1.21
N ARG A 181 -17.19 11.19 -1.60
CA ARG A 181 -18.15 12.08 -0.94
C ARG A 181 -18.35 11.70 0.53
N ASN A 182 -18.60 10.41 0.80
CA ASN A 182 -18.81 9.93 2.17
C ASN A 182 -17.56 10.15 3.04
N PHE A 183 -16.36 9.98 2.47
CA PHE A 183 -15.10 10.25 3.16
C PHE A 183 -14.95 11.73 3.49
N ALA A 184 -15.17 12.62 2.52
CA ALA A 184 -15.08 14.07 2.74
C ALA A 184 -16.08 14.56 3.80
N GLU A 185 -17.31 14.03 3.81
CA GLU A 185 -18.33 14.35 4.82
C GLU A 185 -17.95 13.86 6.23
N SER A 186 -17.18 12.78 6.33
CA SER A 186 -16.70 12.26 7.62
C SER A 186 -15.59 13.11 8.27
N SER A 187 -15.00 14.06 7.52
CA SER A 187 -13.93 14.97 7.99
C SER A 187 -12.82 14.26 8.77
N PRO A 188 -12.17 13.24 8.19
CA PRO A 188 -11.19 12.43 8.89
C PRO A 188 -9.94 13.25 9.20
N ALA A 189 -9.39 13.03 10.39
CA ALA A 189 -8.13 13.65 10.80
C ALA A 189 -7.02 13.31 9.81
N LEU A 190 -6.13 14.27 9.56
CA LEU A 190 -4.88 14.00 8.86
C LEU A 190 -3.97 13.20 9.78
N TRP A 191 -3.20 12.29 9.21
CA TRP A 191 -2.19 11.53 9.93
C TRP A 191 -0.97 11.32 9.05
N VAL A 192 0.18 11.11 9.69
CA VAL A 192 1.46 10.82 9.03
C VAL A 192 2.08 9.63 9.73
N ARG A 193 2.70 8.74 8.95
CA ARG A 193 3.37 7.56 9.48
C ARG A 193 4.84 7.84 9.69
N ASP A 194 5.34 7.56 10.89
CA ASP A 194 6.78 7.47 11.11
C ASP A 194 7.29 6.16 10.51
N GLN A 195 8.20 6.24 9.54
CA GLN A 195 8.81 5.08 8.88
C GLN A 195 10.17 4.71 9.48
N ALA A 196 10.54 5.30 10.64
CA ALA A 196 11.79 4.98 11.31
C ALA A 196 11.87 3.48 11.65
N GLY A 197 12.96 2.84 11.21
CA GLY A 197 13.20 1.42 11.48
C GLY A 197 12.47 0.46 10.54
N TRP A 198 11.77 0.96 9.51
CA TRP A 198 11.17 0.10 8.49
C TRP A 198 12.22 -0.73 7.77
N TRP A 199 11.95 -2.02 7.61
CA TRP A 199 12.75 -2.88 6.74
C TRP A 199 12.54 -2.48 5.27
N GLY A 200 13.62 -2.59 4.49
CA GLY A 200 13.52 -2.53 3.03
C GLY A 200 13.00 -3.86 2.47
N GLU A 201 12.87 -3.94 1.15
CA GLU A 201 12.61 -5.21 0.49
C GLU A 201 13.69 -6.24 0.84
N LEU A 202 13.29 -7.49 1.09
CA LEU A 202 14.21 -8.57 1.38
C LEU A 202 15.05 -8.93 0.15
N ASP A 203 16.36 -9.01 0.33
CA ASP A 203 17.24 -9.69 -0.61
C ASP A 203 17.20 -11.20 -0.33
N CYS A 204 16.40 -11.93 -1.11
CA CYS A 204 16.20 -13.37 -0.91
C CYS A 204 17.50 -14.18 -1.06
N SER A 205 18.44 -13.74 -1.90
CA SER A 205 19.73 -14.40 -2.04
C SER A 205 20.61 -14.18 -0.80
N ALA A 206 20.66 -12.95 -0.27
CA ALA A 206 21.39 -12.67 0.97
C ALA A 206 20.76 -13.38 2.20
N LEU A 207 19.43 -13.51 2.22
CA LEU A 207 18.71 -14.26 3.24
C LEU A 207 19.05 -15.76 3.15
N ALA A 208 19.06 -16.34 1.94
CA ALA A 208 19.49 -17.71 1.71
C ALA A 208 20.93 -17.96 2.20
N ASP A 209 21.88 -17.08 1.85
CA ASP A 209 23.27 -17.16 2.29
C ASP A 209 23.40 -17.12 3.83
N THR A 210 22.52 -16.37 4.48
CA THR A 210 22.49 -16.27 5.95
C THR A 210 21.96 -17.55 6.58
N LEU A 211 20.84 -18.08 6.08
CA LEU A 211 20.31 -19.37 6.55
C LEU A 211 21.28 -20.52 6.25
N SER A 212 21.96 -20.50 5.10
CA SER A 212 22.93 -21.53 4.75
C SER A 212 24.08 -21.63 5.71
N ARG A 213 24.66 -20.49 6.08
CA ARG A 213 25.75 -20.44 7.08
C ARG A 213 25.27 -20.86 8.46
N ALA A 214 24.04 -20.50 8.84
CA ALA A 214 23.50 -20.79 10.16
C ALA A 214 23.08 -22.27 10.32
N LEU A 215 22.49 -22.86 9.28
CA LEU A 215 21.89 -24.19 9.32
C LEU A 215 22.78 -25.29 8.74
N GLY A 216 23.87 -24.92 8.06
CA GLY A 216 24.77 -25.88 7.41
C GLY A 216 24.12 -26.60 6.22
N ALA A 217 23.12 -25.98 5.60
CA ALA A 217 22.44 -26.45 4.39
C ALA A 217 22.66 -25.46 3.25
N GLU A 218 22.71 -25.90 2.00
CA GLU A 218 22.89 -25.03 0.85
C GLU A 218 21.53 -24.56 0.34
N PHE A 219 21.17 -23.30 0.59
CA PHE A 219 19.91 -22.69 0.18
C PHE A 219 20.16 -21.80 -1.04
N SER A 220 19.27 -21.86 -2.03
CA SER A 220 19.07 -20.80 -3.00
C SER A 220 17.86 -19.97 -2.60
N GLY A 221 17.92 -18.65 -2.82
CA GLY A 221 16.82 -17.75 -2.50
C GLY A 221 16.29 -17.06 -3.74
N ASP A 222 15.01 -17.28 -4.04
CA ASP A 222 14.29 -16.67 -5.15
C ASP A 222 13.20 -15.74 -4.62
N ARG A 223 12.97 -14.61 -5.31
CA ARG A 223 11.81 -13.75 -5.03
C ARG A 223 10.56 -14.53 -5.38
N GLY A 224 9.69 -14.68 -4.40
CA GLY A 224 8.37 -15.22 -4.59
C GLY A 224 7.43 -14.20 -5.21
N GLY A 225 6.14 -14.46 -5.04
CA GLY A 225 5.08 -13.55 -5.44
C GLY A 225 3.82 -13.93 -4.70
N PHE A 226 2.71 -13.37 -5.12
CA PHE A 226 1.43 -13.84 -4.63
C PHE A 226 1.11 -15.19 -5.29
N ILE A 227 0.67 -16.16 -4.47
CA ILE A 227 0.26 -17.49 -4.96
C ILE A 227 -0.95 -17.34 -5.90
N ASP A 228 -1.91 -16.50 -5.49
CA ASP A 228 -3.02 -16.04 -6.30
C ASP A 228 -2.87 -14.53 -6.54
N PRO A 229 -3.18 -14.00 -7.74
CA PRO A 229 -3.13 -12.57 -7.97
C PRO A 229 -4.00 -11.83 -6.94
N PRO A 230 -3.42 -10.94 -6.13
CA PRO A 230 -4.15 -10.27 -5.08
C PRO A 230 -5.06 -9.21 -5.70
N LEU A 231 -5.94 -8.62 -4.91
CA LEU A 231 -6.74 -7.48 -5.36
C LEU A 231 -5.81 -6.26 -5.57
N PRO A 232 -6.12 -5.34 -6.50
CA PRO A 232 -5.20 -4.28 -6.88
C PRO A 232 -4.81 -3.38 -5.71
N GLY A 233 -5.73 -3.08 -4.77
CA GLY A 233 -5.36 -2.30 -3.59
C GLY A 233 -4.36 -3.00 -2.67
N VAL A 234 -4.38 -4.33 -2.61
CA VAL A 234 -3.37 -5.10 -1.87
C VAL A 234 -2.01 -4.95 -2.55
N VAL A 235 -1.94 -5.01 -3.89
CA VAL A 235 -0.68 -4.75 -4.62
C VAL A 235 -0.10 -3.39 -4.21
N LEU A 236 -0.90 -2.33 -4.28
CA LEU A 236 -0.45 -0.99 -3.95
C LEU A 236 -0.04 -0.85 -2.47
N ALA A 237 -0.81 -1.41 -1.54
CA ALA A 237 -0.49 -1.39 -0.12
C ALA A 237 0.79 -2.17 0.23
N THR A 238 1.01 -3.30 -0.45
CA THR A 238 2.23 -4.11 -0.29
C THR A 238 3.47 -3.40 -0.82
N THR A 239 3.36 -2.68 -1.94
CA THR A 239 4.42 -1.78 -2.44
C THR A 239 4.77 -0.70 -1.41
N ALA A 240 3.77 -0.03 -0.85
CA ALA A 240 3.98 1.01 0.16
C ALA A 240 4.62 0.47 1.46
N SER A 241 4.45 -0.81 1.75
CA SER A 241 4.91 -1.46 2.98
C SER A 241 6.20 -2.28 2.80
N ASN A 242 6.89 -2.14 1.66
CA ASN A 242 8.06 -2.95 1.29
C ASN A 242 7.83 -4.47 1.47
N TRP A 243 6.60 -4.93 1.21
CA TRP A 243 6.28 -6.33 1.39
C TRP A 243 7.18 -7.19 0.51
N SER A 244 7.67 -8.29 1.07
CA SER A 244 8.57 -9.20 0.38
C SER A 244 8.18 -10.64 0.65
N ASN A 245 8.35 -11.49 -0.36
CA ASN A 245 8.24 -12.94 -0.24
C ASN A 245 9.54 -13.55 -0.81
N CYS A 246 10.16 -14.41 -0.02
CA CYS A 246 11.30 -15.22 -0.41
C CYS A 246 10.98 -16.70 -0.30
N TYR A 247 11.25 -17.45 -1.37
CA TYR A 247 11.35 -18.91 -1.35
C TYR A 247 12.80 -19.31 -1.20
N LEU A 248 13.15 -19.93 -0.08
CA LEU A 248 14.49 -20.45 0.21
C LEU A 248 14.47 -21.97 0.04
N ASN A 249 15.21 -22.49 -0.92
CA ASN A 249 15.17 -23.91 -1.31
C ASN A 249 16.51 -24.59 -1.07
N ASP A 250 16.54 -25.70 -0.34
CA ASP A 250 17.76 -26.50 -0.08
C ASP A 250 17.90 -27.76 -0.98
N GLY A 251 17.04 -27.85 -2.00
CA GLY A 251 16.91 -28.99 -2.91
C GLY A 251 15.91 -30.05 -2.45
N ALA A 252 15.52 -30.08 -1.17
CA ALA A 252 14.56 -31.02 -0.60
C ALA A 252 13.36 -30.33 0.08
N HIS A 253 13.58 -29.13 0.63
CA HIS A 253 12.60 -28.37 1.39
C HIS A 253 12.53 -26.93 0.89
N ILE A 254 11.38 -26.30 1.12
CA ILE A 254 11.17 -24.89 0.84
C ILE A 254 10.83 -24.22 2.17
N VAL A 255 11.61 -23.19 2.52
CA VAL A 255 11.28 -22.24 3.58
C VAL A 255 10.73 -21.00 2.91
N GLU A 256 9.47 -20.68 3.19
CA GLU A 256 8.84 -19.47 2.68
C GLU A 256 8.90 -18.38 3.75
N VAL A 257 9.35 -17.19 3.38
CA VAL A 257 9.51 -16.05 4.28
C VAL A 257 8.80 -14.83 3.71
N TYR A 258 7.84 -14.31 4.45
CA TYR A 258 7.12 -13.08 4.18
C TYR A 258 7.56 -12.01 5.15
N SER A 259 7.75 -10.78 4.68
CA SER A 259 7.96 -9.64 5.57
C SER A 259 7.16 -8.43 5.14
N SER A 260 6.72 -7.65 6.12
CA SER A 260 6.02 -6.39 5.91
C SER A 260 6.56 -5.32 6.86
N ALA A 261 6.89 -4.15 6.33
CA ALA A 261 7.30 -3.01 7.14
C ALA A 261 6.11 -2.35 7.85
N GLY A 262 6.32 -1.91 9.09
CA GLY A 262 5.30 -1.25 9.91
C GLY A 262 4.15 -2.13 10.39
N GLN A 263 4.14 -3.44 10.11
CA GLN A 263 3.04 -4.34 10.46
C GLN A 263 3.17 -5.01 11.84
N ALA A 264 4.09 -4.58 12.71
CA ALA A 264 4.27 -5.21 14.02
C ALA A 264 2.99 -5.27 14.87
N TRP A 265 2.09 -4.29 14.74
CA TRP A 265 0.80 -4.25 15.42
C TRP A 265 -0.11 -5.47 15.16
N THR A 266 0.16 -6.25 14.11
CA THR A 266 -0.59 -7.48 13.80
C THR A 266 -0.15 -8.68 14.65
N LEU A 267 0.95 -8.55 15.41
CA LEU A 267 1.57 -9.64 16.16
C LEU A 267 1.55 -9.39 17.68
N PRO A 268 1.41 -10.47 18.48
CA PRO A 268 1.06 -11.83 18.08
C PRO A 268 -0.41 -11.94 17.66
N ALA A 269 -0.73 -12.96 16.84
CA ALA A 269 -2.12 -13.31 16.58
C ALA A 269 -2.71 -14.09 17.77
N ASP A 270 -4.04 -14.07 17.90
CA ASP A 270 -4.72 -14.84 18.94
C ASP A 270 -4.38 -16.34 18.85
N GLY A 271 -3.86 -16.89 19.95
CA GLY A 271 -3.48 -18.30 20.05
C GLY A 271 -2.03 -18.61 19.66
N ASP A 272 -1.27 -17.64 19.15
CA ASP A 272 0.17 -17.80 18.90
C ASP A 272 0.92 -18.14 20.20
N GLN A 273 1.90 -19.05 20.11
CA GLN A 273 2.66 -19.51 21.26
C GLN A 273 4.06 -18.90 21.27
N PRO A 274 4.52 -18.26 22.37
CA PRO A 274 5.81 -17.59 22.39
C PRO A 274 6.96 -18.57 22.20
N VAL A 275 7.97 -18.15 21.42
CA VAL A 275 9.22 -18.88 21.15
C VAL A 275 10.39 -18.01 21.59
N ASP A 276 11.27 -18.57 22.44
CA ASP A 276 12.51 -17.90 22.82
C ASP A 276 13.59 -18.15 21.77
N THR A 277 13.96 -17.11 21.03
CA THR A 277 15.02 -17.15 20.02
C THR A 277 16.40 -16.85 20.60
N GLY A 278 16.48 -16.31 21.82
CA GLY A 278 17.70 -15.78 22.41
C GLY A 278 18.28 -14.54 21.70
N VAL A 279 17.59 -13.96 20.71
CA VAL A 279 18.05 -12.78 19.95
C VAL A 279 17.44 -11.50 20.56
N PRO A 280 18.26 -10.58 21.11
CA PRO A 280 17.75 -9.35 21.70
C PRO A 280 17.00 -8.49 20.68
N GLY A 281 15.84 -7.96 21.09
CA GLY A 281 15.04 -7.05 20.28
C GLY A 281 14.10 -7.74 19.29
N ILE A 282 14.14 -9.08 19.16
CA ILE A 282 13.22 -9.84 18.32
C ILE A 282 12.30 -10.68 19.19
N SER A 283 11.00 -10.49 19.02
CA SER A 283 9.98 -11.38 19.57
C SER A 283 9.55 -12.37 18.50
N ALA A 284 9.29 -13.62 18.90
CA ALA A 284 8.87 -14.67 17.99
C ALA A 284 7.78 -15.54 18.60
N TRP A 285 6.92 -16.08 17.74
CA TRP A 285 5.87 -17.01 18.12
C TRP A 285 5.73 -18.14 17.10
N LEU A 286 5.32 -19.31 17.58
CA LEU A 286 4.78 -20.38 16.76
C LEU A 286 3.35 -20.02 16.40
N SER A 287 3.07 -19.94 15.10
CA SER A 287 1.79 -19.48 14.58
C SER A 287 0.68 -20.49 14.82
N SER A 288 -0.46 -20.01 15.32
CA SER A 288 -1.70 -20.78 15.43
C SER A 288 -2.40 -20.95 14.06
N ASN A 289 -2.11 -20.05 13.12
CA ASN A 289 -2.78 -19.96 11.81
C ASN A 289 -2.21 -20.92 10.76
N TYR A 290 -1.03 -21.50 10.98
CA TYR A 290 -0.41 -22.41 10.03
C TYR A 290 0.35 -23.55 10.70
N GLN A 291 -0.14 -24.78 10.48
CA GLN A 291 0.52 -26.03 10.82
C GLN A 291 0.23 -27.06 9.73
N ALA A 292 1.27 -27.61 9.12
CA ALA A 292 1.18 -28.70 8.15
C ALA A 292 1.94 -29.93 8.66
N ILE A 293 1.81 -31.06 7.96
CA ILE A 293 2.50 -32.31 8.34
C ILE A 293 4.03 -32.15 8.26
N THR A 294 4.51 -31.31 7.35
CA THR A 294 5.94 -31.12 7.03
C THR A 294 6.41 -29.68 7.23
N SER A 295 5.58 -28.79 7.76
CA SER A 295 5.93 -27.38 7.94
C SER A 295 5.18 -26.76 9.11
N ALA A 296 5.85 -25.87 9.85
CA ALA A 296 5.27 -25.11 10.94
C ALA A 296 5.46 -23.60 10.67
N GLY A 297 4.42 -22.82 10.95
CA GLY A 297 4.46 -21.38 10.78
C GLY A 297 5.04 -20.68 12.00
N TYR A 298 5.86 -19.67 11.78
CA TYR A 298 6.43 -18.81 12.82
C TYR A 298 6.24 -17.35 12.44
N THR A 299 5.95 -16.51 13.42
CA THR A 299 5.85 -15.06 13.26
C THR A 299 6.91 -14.37 14.11
N LEU A 300 7.54 -13.31 13.57
CA LEU A 300 8.62 -12.57 14.20
C LEU A 300 8.41 -11.06 14.06
N THR A 301 8.87 -10.29 15.04
CA THR A 301 8.84 -8.81 15.00
C THR A 301 9.99 -8.20 15.79
N ASP A 302 10.47 -7.04 15.32
CA ASP A 302 11.36 -6.14 16.06
C ASP A 302 10.60 -5.02 16.82
N GLY A 303 9.26 -5.10 16.85
CA GLY A 303 8.36 -4.07 17.37
C GLY A 303 7.94 -3.02 16.35
N VAL A 304 8.49 -3.04 15.13
CA VAL A 304 8.12 -2.15 14.01
C VAL A 304 7.63 -2.97 12.81
N ASN A 305 8.37 -3.99 12.43
CA ASN A 305 8.15 -4.80 11.26
C ASN A 305 7.60 -6.18 11.64
N ALA A 306 6.94 -6.84 10.70
CA ALA A 306 6.45 -8.21 10.88
C ALA A 306 7.10 -9.14 9.85
N LEU A 307 7.34 -10.38 10.27
CA LEU A 307 7.79 -11.47 9.41
C LEU A 307 6.99 -12.73 9.73
N THR A 308 6.63 -13.47 8.69
CA THR A 308 6.08 -14.82 8.80
C THR A 308 6.99 -15.78 8.04
N ALA A 309 7.32 -16.92 8.65
CA ALA A 309 8.11 -17.96 8.01
C ALA A 309 7.42 -19.32 8.13
N TYR A 310 7.36 -20.07 7.03
CA TYR A 310 6.93 -21.47 7.01
C TYR A 310 8.17 -22.35 6.96
N ILE A 311 8.43 -23.04 8.06
CA ILE A 311 9.69 -23.75 8.31
C ILE A 311 9.45 -25.24 8.24
N ALA A 312 10.23 -25.94 7.41
CA ALA A 312 10.17 -27.38 7.27
C ALA A 312 10.45 -28.09 8.62
N THR A 313 9.62 -29.08 8.96
CA THR A 313 9.73 -29.83 10.23
C THR A 313 10.43 -31.18 10.06
N ASP A 314 10.70 -31.59 8.83
CA ASP A 314 11.35 -32.85 8.43
C ASP A 314 12.79 -32.66 7.92
N ALA A 315 13.31 -31.44 7.98
CA ALA A 315 14.68 -31.11 7.60
C ALA A 315 15.74 -31.68 8.58
N GLY A 316 17.00 -31.69 8.14
CA GLY A 316 18.15 -32.12 8.97
C GLY A 316 18.54 -31.13 10.08
N TRP A 317 17.99 -29.91 10.03
CA TRP A 317 18.10 -28.86 11.04
C TRP A 317 16.76 -28.72 11.79
N THR A 318 16.81 -28.20 13.02
CA THR A 318 15.61 -28.01 13.85
C THR A 318 14.88 -26.71 13.52
N ALA A 319 13.57 -26.67 13.75
CA ALA A 319 12.79 -25.45 13.55
C ALA A 319 13.30 -24.31 14.44
N GLU A 320 13.70 -24.59 15.68
CA GLU A 320 14.28 -23.60 16.59
C GLU A 320 15.59 -22.98 16.05
N GLN A 321 16.44 -23.79 15.39
CA GLN A 321 17.64 -23.27 14.73
C GLN A 321 17.28 -22.34 13.56
N ALA A 322 16.29 -22.71 12.74
CA ALA A 322 15.84 -21.90 11.62
C ALA A 322 15.21 -20.57 12.08
N VAL A 323 14.34 -20.61 13.10
CA VAL A 323 13.75 -19.39 13.67
C VAL A 323 14.82 -18.50 14.29
N THR A 324 15.80 -19.06 15.01
CA THR A 324 16.91 -18.29 15.59
C THR A 324 17.77 -17.63 14.50
N ALA A 325 18.02 -18.34 13.38
CA ALA A 325 18.74 -17.79 12.24
C ALA A 325 17.96 -16.62 11.60
N LEU A 326 16.65 -16.77 11.41
CA LEU A 326 15.76 -15.71 10.91
C LEU A 326 15.72 -14.52 11.86
N ALA A 327 15.59 -14.75 13.17
CA ALA A 327 15.62 -13.69 14.17
C ALA A 327 16.95 -12.92 14.15
N THR A 328 18.08 -13.62 13.99
CA THR A 328 19.38 -12.99 13.87
C THR A 328 19.45 -12.10 12.64
N ALA A 329 18.98 -12.58 11.48
CA ALA A 329 18.91 -11.82 10.24
C ALA A 329 17.98 -10.59 10.34
N ALA A 330 16.83 -10.74 11.00
CA ALA A 330 15.90 -9.64 11.26
C ALA A 330 16.54 -8.56 12.15
N SER A 331 17.27 -8.97 13.20
CA SER A 331 17.90 -8.06 14.15
C SER A 331 19.00 -7.18 13.54
N SER A 332 19.60 -7.60 12.41
CA SER A 332 20.56 -6.78 11.67
C SER A 332 19.89 -5.86 10.63
N GLY A 333 18.56 -5.94 10.49
CA GLY A 333 17.82 -5.27 9.42
C GLY A 333 18.16 -5.83 8.04
N TRP A 334 18.39 -7.15 7.96
CA TRP A 334 18.72 -7.86 6.72
C TRP A 334 20.10 -7.53 6.14
N LYS A 335 21.04 -7.10 6.99
CA LYS A 335 22.45 -6.79 6.65
C LYS A 335 23.44 -7.80 7.19
#